data_AF-A0A7Y2H1M7-F1
#
_entry.id   AF-A0A7Y2H1M7-F1
#
_cell.length_a   1.000
_cell.length_b   1.000
_cell.length_c   1.000
_cell.angle_alpha   90.00
_cell.angle_beta   90.00
_cell.angle_gamma   90.00
#
_symmetry.space_group_name_H-M   'P 1'
#
loop_
_entity.id
_entity.type
_entity.pdbx_description
1 polymer ?
#
loop_
_entity_poly.entity_id
_entity_poly.type
_entity_poly.pdbx_seq_one_letter_code
_entity_poly.pdbx_strand_id
1 'polypeptide(L)'
;MGLKRLLSGIGLSLVLLGGLVLQPEANPTAAQHQANLSENQHLNQNRPLRFSPQVKDPALSLIVGLVQQNRFGTFTSDEFARRLQQSGRASKVPVELLASFTRTPLQGRRPVASMSLTMSEGGDIPIPYDILGYHPGTLRTSKDLELVEYYLGDIKFTIPKGGRYGGKEVVDLRNIRLWGVKRGNAEMDVDGWLDALMGSKLDDTAISGFALFHHNGQLIAMAMGYSKSGKGHSGAFDLRRDKILFPHPKVYKATGAMLRGKLERLMPATKMRRAHKQT
;
A
#
# COMPACT_ATOMS: atom_id res chain seq x y z
N MET A 1 26.80 48.14 -10.89
CA MET A 1 25.54 48.29 -10.14
C MET A 1 24.42 47.83 -11.07
N GLY A 2 23.73 46.70 -10.93
CA GLY A 2 23.53 45.78 -9.83
C GLY A 2 22.07 45.32 -9.89
N LEU A 3 21.71 44.61 -10.97
CA LEU A 3 20.36 44.13 -11.30
C LEU A 3 19.89 43.09 -10.27
N LYS A 4 19.39 43.56 -9.12
CA LYS A 4 18.76 42.76 -8.06
C LYS A 4 17.61 43.56 -7.48
N ARG A 5 16.38 43.07 -7.71
CA ARG A 5 15.14 43.22 -6.92
C ARG A 5 13.93 43.44 -7.84
N LEU A 6 13.34 42.36 -8.31
CA LEU A 6 11.93 42.35 -8.71
C LEU A 6 11.31 40.95 -8.65
N LEU A 7 11.50 40.23 -7.54
CA LEU A 7 10.74 39.00 -7.24
C LEU A 7 10.52 38.89 -5.72
N SER A 8 9.59 39.70 -5.20
CA SER A 8 8.98 39.52 -3.89
C SER A 8 7.47 39.57 -4.08
N GLY A 9 6.83 38.41 -4.26
CA GLY A 9 5.41 38.39 -4.58
C GLY A 9 4.79 37.03 -4.84
N ILE A 10 5.19 35.96 -4.13
CA ILE A 10 4.33 34.78 -3.98
C ILE A 10 4.41 34.36 -2.52
N GLY A 11 3.50 34.94 -1.73
CA GLY A 11 3.28 34.59 -0.35
C GLY A 11 2.73 33.16 -0.22
N LEU A 12 3.22 32.50 0.82
CA LEU A 12 2.58 31.41 1.55
C LEU A 12 1.10 31.21 1.22
N SER A 13 0.78 30.13 0.52
CA SER A 13 -0.55 29.52 0.60
C SER A 13 -0.48 28.36 1.58
N LEU A 14 -0.68 28.70 2.86
CA LEU A 14 -1.08 27.80 3.92
C LEU A 14 -2.48 27.29 3.56
N VAL A 15 -2.57 26.17 2.83
CA VAL A 15 -3.87 25.57 2.51
C VAL A 15 -4.44 24.94 3.77
N LEU A 16 -5.50 25.57 4.26
CA LEU A 16 -6.42 25.08 5.28
C LEU A 16 -6.74 23.58 5.07
N LEU A 17 -6.29 22.79 6.04
CA LEU A 17 -6.85 21.48 6.37
C LEU A 17 -8.30 21.69 6.82
N GLY A 18 -9.21 21.80 5.86
CA GLY A 18 -10.64 21.73 6.10
C GLY A 18 -10.98 20.39 6.76
N GLY A 19 -11.56 20.46 7.95
CA GLY A 19 -11.92 19.32 8.77
C GLY A 19 -12.74 18.29 8.00
N LEU A 20 -12.10 17.16 7.68
CA LEU A 20 -12.75 15.97 7.18
C LEU A 20 -13.54 15.36 8.34
N VAL A 21 -14.81 15.76 8.50
CA VAL A 21 -15.73 15.17 9.47
C VAL A 21 -16.07 13.77 8.98
N LEU A 22 -15.37 12.77 9.52
CA LEU A 22 -15.68 11.36 9.30
C LEU A 22 -16.89 11.00 10.17
N GLN A 23 -18.07 10.87 9.58
CA GLN A 23 -19.20 10.25 10.25
C GLN A 23 -18.99 8.72 10.24
N PRO A 24 -18.93 8.06 11.41
CA PRO A 24 -18.88 6.60 11.45
C PRO A 24 -20.26 6.03 11.13
N GLU A 25 -20.47 5.51 9.92
CA GLU A 25 -21.60 4.61 9.66
C GLU A 25 -21.39 3.29 10.42
N ALA A 26 -22.47 2.73 10.95
CA ALA A 26 -22.50 1.46 11.66
C ALA A 26 -22.21 0.27 10.72
N ASN A 27 -20.94 0.11 10.36
CA ASN A 27 -20.43 -1.09 9.70
C ASN A 27 -20.41 -2.27 10.68
N PRO A 28 -20.52 -3.53 10.21
CA PRO A 28 -20.40 -4.72 11.05
C PRO A 28 -19.18 -4.57 11.95
N THR A 29 -19.45 -4.59 13.25
CA THR A 29 -18.48 -4.15 14.25
C THR A 29 -17.23 -5.02 14.18
N ALA A 30 -16.06 -4.44 14.49
CA ALA A 30 -14.80 -5.19 14.56
C ALA A 30 -14.90 -6.50 15.38
N ALA A 31 -15.85 -6.55 16.33
CA ALA A 31 -16.18 -7.73 17.12
C ALA A 31 -16.77 -8.89 16.28
N GLN A 32 -17.68 -8.62 15.34
CA GLN A 32 -18.21 -9.65 14.42
C GLN A 32 -17.12 -10.20 13.51
N HIS A 33 -16.19 -9.33 13.06
CA HIS A 33 -15.03 -9.79 12.31
C HIS A 33 -14.14 -10.71 13.16
N GLN A 34 -13.92 -10.38 14.43
CA GLN A 34 -13.11 -11.18 15.34
C GLN A 34 -13.73 -12.54 15.67
N ALA A 35 -15.04 -12.59 15.91
CA ALA A 35 -15.76 -13.85 16.14
C ALA A 35 -15.61 -14.79 14.93
N ASN A 36 -15.79 -14.25 13.72
CA ASN A 36 -15.58 -14.98 12.48
C ASN A 36 -14.11 -15.41 12.29
N LEU A 37 -13.13 -14.66 12.81
CA LEU A 37 -11.72 -15.04 12.71
C LEU A 37 -11.39 -16.25 13.58
N SER A 38 -11.87 -16.29 14.83
CA SER A 38 -11.60 -17.40 15.76
C SER A 38 -12.22 -18.72 15.29
N GLU A 39 -13.47 -18.69 14.82
CA GLU A 39 -14.17 -19.89 14.35
C GLU A 39 -13.54 -20.47 13.06
N ASN A 40 -13.00 -19.61 12.18
CA ASN A 40 -12.43 -20.04 10.91
C ASN A 40 -10.95 -20.48 11.00
N GLN A 41 -10.25 -20.27 12.11
CA GLN A 41 -8.82 -20.60 12.22
C GLN A 41 -8.55 -22.11 12.09
N HIS A 42 -9.33 -22.95 12.78
CA HIS A 42 -9.14 -24.41 12.73
C HIS A 42 -9.61 -25.01 11.40
N LEU A 43 -10.70 -24.48 10.83
CA LEU A 43 -11.28 -24.99 9.58
C LEU A 43 -10.43 -24.67 8.35
N ASN A 44 -9.61 -23.62 8.42
CA ASN A 44 -8.89 -23.15 7.26
C ASN A 44 -7.54 -23.82 7.05
N GLN A 45 -6.85 -24.35 8.06
CA GLN A 45 -5.47 -24.84 7.86
C GLN A 45 -5.33 -25.89 6.75
N ASN A 46 -6.33 -26.75 6.55
CA ASN A 46 -6.30 -27.82 5.55
C ASN A 46 -6.94 -27.47 4.19
N ARG A 47 -7.57 -26.29 4.04
CA ARG A 47 -8.16 -25.91 2.75
C ARG A 47 -7.06 -25.48 1.78
N PRO A 48 -7.11 -25.87 0.50
CA PRO A 48 -6.15 -25.40 -0.49
C PRO A 48 -6.21 -23.88 -0.62
N LEU A 49 -5.05 -23.25 -0.76
CA LEU A 49 -4.95 -21.82 -1.05
C LEU A 49 -5.64 -21.52 -2.37
N ARG A 50 -6.58 -20.57 -2.36
CA ARG A 50 -7.28 -20.14 -3.57
C ARG A 50 -6.74 -18.80 -4.05
N PHE A 51 -6.51 -18.72 -5.34
CA PHE A 51 -6.24 -17.49 -6.07
C PHE A 51 -7.39 -16.49 -5.91
N SER A 52 -7.07 -15.22 -5.74
CA SER A 52 -8.07 -14.15 -5.86
C SER A 52 -8.45 -13.96 -7.33
N PRO A 53 -9.72 -14.17 -7.72
CA PRO A 53 -10.14 -14.10 -9.13
C PRO A 53 -10.09 -12.67 -9.71
N GLN A 54 -9.93 -11.65 -8.85
CA GLN A 54 -9.85 -10.25 -9.26
C GLN A 54 -8.42 -9.79 -9.52
N VAL A 55 -7.42 -10.67 -9.37
CA VAL A 55 -6.01 -10.34 -9.53
C VAL A 55 -5.44 -11.08 -10.71
N LYS A 56 -4.86 -10.34 -11.65
CA LYS A 56 -4.33 -10.90 -12.88
C LYS A 56 -2.99 -11.59 -12.65
N ASP A 57 -2.00 -10.99 -12.00
CA ASP A 57 -0.75 -11.71 -11.71
C ASP A 57 -0.99 -12.89 -10.72
N PRO A 58 -0.56 -14.12 -11.03
CA PRO A 58 -0.86 -15.29 -10.21
C PRO A 58 -0.17 -15.27 -8.84
N ALA A 59 1.00 -14.66 -8.69
CA ALA A 59 1.67 -14.55 -7.40
C ALA A 59 0.98 -13.54 -6.49
N LEU A 60 0.67 -12.36 -7.03
CA LEU A 60 -0.15 -11.38 -6.30
C LEU A 60 -1.53 -11.96 -5.96
N SER A 61 -2.11 -12.75 -6.86
CA SER A 61 -3.40 -13.40 -6.65
C SER A 61 -3.39 -14.39 -5.49
N LEU A 62 -2.30 -15.12 -5.26
CA LEU A 62 -2.13 -15.98 -4.07
C LEU A 62 -2.05 -15.15 -2.79
N ILE A 63 -1.20 -14.11 -2.76
CA ILE A 63 -1.02 -13.25 -1.57
C ILE A 63 -2.33 -12.54 -1.21
N VAL A 64 -3.01 -11.97 -2.20
CA VAL A 64 -4.31 -11.34 -2.00
C VAL A 64 -5.36 -12.36 -1.58
N GLY A 65 -5.35 -13.56 -2.16
CA GLY A 65 -6.25 -14.64 -1.79
C GLY A 65 -6.10 -15.06 -0.32
N LEU A 66 -4.85 -15.21 0.15
CA LEU A 66 -4.52 -15.47 1.55
C LEU A 66 -5.16 -14.44 2.49
N VAL A 67 -4.97 -13.17 2.16
CA VAL A 67 -5.48 -12.05 2.94
C VAL A 67 -7.01 -11.99 2.92
N GLN A 68 -7.64 -12.14 1.75
CA GLN A 68 -9.10 -12.09 1.59
C GLN A 68 -9.80 -13.25 2.30
N GLN A 69 -9.19 -14.43 2.31
CA GLN A 69 -9.69 -15.62 3.00
C GLN A 69 -9.34 -15.65 4.49
N ASN A 70 -8.68 -14.61 5.02
CA ASN A 70 -8.17 -14.59 6.39
C ASN A 70 -7.34 -15.84 6.74
N ARG A 71 -6.44 -16.24 5.85
CA ARG A 71 -5.52 -17.35 6.09
C ARG A 71 -4.34 -16.89 6.92
N PHE A 72 -3.96 -17.73 7.87
CA PHE A 72 -2.84 -17.53 8.78
C PHE A 72 -1.92 -18.74 8.70
N GLY A 73 -0.66 -18.54 9.07
CA GLY A 73 0.41 -19.54 8.98
C GLY A 73 1.63 -19.02 8.25
N THR A 74 2.59 -19.92 8.05
CA THR A 74 3.83 -19.69 7.32
C THR A 74 3.75 -20.38 5.97
N PHE A 75 4.07 -19.64 4.92
CA PHE A 75 4.05 -20.07 3.53
C PHE A 75 5.47 -19.91 2.99
N THR A 76 6.09 -21.02 2.60
CA THR A 76 7.48 -21.04 2.11
C THR A 76 7.55 -20.80 0.61
N SER A 77 8.74 -20.48 0.12
CA SER A 77 9.00 -20.34 -1.32
C SER A 77 8.55 -21.57 -2.11
N ASP A 78 8.85 -22.79 -1.62
CA ASP A 78 8.43 -24.05 -2.26
C ASP A 78 6.92 -24.21 -2.37
N GLU A 79 6.18 -23.78 -1.33
CA GLU A 79 4.72 -23.82 -1.37
C GLU A 79 4.19 -22.84 -2.41
N PHE A 80 4.70 -21.60 -2.45
CA PHE A 80 4.34 -20.62 -3.46
C PHE A 80 4.65 -21.12 -4.88
N ALA A 81 5.86 -21.64 -5.12
CA ALA A 81 6.29 -22.17 -6.40
C ALA A 81 5.37 -23.29 -6.89
N ARG A 82 5.04 -24.26 -6.02
CA ARG A 82 4.12 -25.35 -6.34
C ARG A 82 2.73 -24.84 -6.72
N ARG A 83 2.20 -23.85 -5.98
CA ARG A 83 0.88 -23.25 -6.28
C ARG A 83 0.90 -22.48 -7.59
N LEU A 84 1.95 -21.72 -7.86
CA LEU A 84 2.10 -21.01 -9.12
C LEU A 84 2.19 -21.96 -10.31
N GLN A 85 2.94 -23.05 -10.19
CA GLN A 85 3.00 -24.09 -11.21
C GLN A 85 1.62 -24.70 -11.47
N GLN A 86 0.83 -24.99 -10.41
CA GLN A 86 -0.55 -25.48 -10.53
C GLN A 86 -1.49 -24.50 -11.23
N SER A 87 -1.19 -23.20 -11.19
CA SER A 87 -1.99 -22.20 -11.89
C SER A 87 -1.84 -22.27 -13.42
N GLY A 88 -0.73 -22.83 -13.92
CA GLY A 88 -0.38 -22.84 -15.34
C GLY A 88 -0.08 -21.46 -15.92
N ARG A 89 0.13 -20.43 -15.08
CA ARG A 89 0.30 -19.04 -15.48
C ARG A 89 1.64 -18.51 -15.01
N ALA A 90 2.35 -17.79 -15.87
CA ALA A 90 3.58 -17.10 -15.50
C ALA A 90 3.28 -15.90 -14.58
N SER A 91 4.14 -15.69 -13.58
CA SER A 91 4.17 -14.53 -12.70
C SER A 91 5.22 -13.55 -13.19
N LYS A 92 4.97 -12.24 -13.09
CA LYS A 92 6.02 -11.23 -13.26
C LYS A 92 6.69 -10.87 -11.93
N VAL A 93 6.05 -11.20 -10.82
CA VAL A 93 6.61 -11.00 -9.49
C VAL A 93 7.69 -12.07 -9.25
N PRO A 94 8.92 -11.67 -8.86
CA PRO A 94 10.03 -12.59 -8.61
C PRO A 94 9.87 -13.28 -7.26
N VAL A 95 8.98 -14.27 -7.20
CA VAL A 95 8.63 -15.00 -5.97
C VAL A 95 9.76 -15.85 -5.43
N GLU A 96 10.75 -16.18 -6.26
CA GLU A 96 11.99 -16.85 -5.89
C GLU A 96 12.82 -16.03 -4.89
N LEU A 97 12.61 -14.70 -4.86
CA LEU A 97 13.22 -13.83 -3.86
C LEU A 97 12.52 -13.94 -2.50
N LEU A 98 11.29 -14.42 -2.44
CA LEU A 98 10.54 -14.59 -1.20
C LEU A 98 10.85 -15.96 -0.58
N ALA A 99 11.65 -15.98 0.48
CA ALA A 99 11.96 -17.20 1.22
C ALA A 99 10.75 -17.68 2.04
N SER A 100 10.09 -16.75 2.75
CA SER A 100 8.86 -17.07 3.47
C SER A 100 7.96 -15.86 3.68
N PHE A 101 6.68 -16.15 3.81
CA PHE A 101 5.64 -15.22 4.21
C PHE A 101 4.89 -15.81 5.40
N THR A 102 4.91 -15.13 6.54
CA THR A 102 4.18 -15.54 7.74
C THR A 102 3.11 -14.52 8.08
N ARG A 103 1.88 -14.97 8.33
CA ARG A 103 0.79 -14.13 8.80
C ARG A 103 0.22 -14.74 10.08
N THR A 104 0.37 -14.02 11.18
CA THR A 104 -0.03 -14.45 12.52
C THR A 104 -1.20 -13.60 13.02
N PRO A 105 -2.32 -14.21 13.45
CA PRO A 105 -3.42 -13.46 14.02
C PRO A 105 -2.98 -12.80 15.33
N LEU A 106 -3.44 -11.57 15.58
CA LEU A 106 -3.18 -10.90 16.86
C LEU A 106 -4.45 -10.94 17.72
N GLN A 107 -4.26 -11.08 19.03
CA GLN A 107 -5.36 -10.99 19.98
C GLN A 107 -5.76 -9.51 20.15
N GLY A 108 -7.06 -9.24 20.06
CA GLY A 108 -7.61 -7.89 20.21
C GLY A 108 -8.24 -7.31 18.93
N ARG A 109 -8.88 -6.15 19.05
CA ARG A 109 -9.67 -5.55 17.97
C ARG A 109 -8.79 -4.97 16.86
N ARG A 110 -7.67 -4.35 17.22
CA ARG A 110 -6.70 -3.70 16.31
C ARG A 110 -5.32 -3.64 16.97
N PRO A 111 -4.24 -3.99 16.26
CA PRO A 111 -4.19 -4.60 14.93
C PRO A 111 -4.79 -6.01 14.86
N VAL A 112 -5.11 -6.50 13.66
CA VAL A 112 -5.76 -7.81 13.46
C VAL A 112 -4.78 -8.94 13.15
N ALA A 113 -3.61 -8.61 12.59
CA ALA A 113 -2.57 -9.58 12.30
C ALA A 113 -1.18 -8.93 12.29
N SER A 114 -0.15 -9.75 12.54
CA SER A 114 1.23 -9.44 12.23
C SER A 114 1.61 -10.20 10.96
N MET A 115 2.41 -9.58 10.11
CA MET A 115 2.92 -10.18 8.90
C MET A 115 4.44 -10.05 8.88
N SER A 116 5.12 -11.12 8.49
CA SER A 116 6.56 -11.15 8.33
C SER A 116 6.87 -11.68 6.94
N LEU A 117 7.66 -10.93 6.19
CA LEU A 117 8.21 -11.33 4.91
C LEU A 117 9.71 -11.48 5.10
N THR A 118 10.22 -12.67 4.78
CA THR A 118 11.66 -12.93 4.72
C THR A 118 12.03 -13.17 3.27
N MET A 119 12.91 -12.33 2.77
CA MET A 119 13.53 -12.47 1.45
C MET A 119 14.71 -13.45 1.56
N SER A 120 14.97 -14.22 0.50
CA SER A 120 16.14 -15.11 0.42
C SER A 120 17.42 -14.30 0.60
N GLU A 121 17.48 -13.19 -0.11
CA GLU A 121 18.49 -12.14 -0.02
C GLU A 121 17.74 -10.80 0.10
N GLY A 122 18.21 -9.89 0.98
CA GLY A 122 17.75 -8.51 0.89
C GLY A 122 18.24 -7.88 -0.42
N GLY A 123 17.73 -6.70 -0.78
CA GLY A 123 18.27 -5.96 -1.92
C GLY A 123 17.22 -5.37 -2.86
N ASP A 124 17.65 -5.19 -4.11
CA ASP A 124 16.96 -4.41 -5.12
C ASP A 124 16.10 -5.35 -5.97
N ILE A 125 14.78 -5.25 -5.80
CA ILE A 125 13.80 -6.03 -6.55
C ILE A 125 13.31 -5.19 -7.73
N PRO A 126 13.47 -5.63 -8.98
CA PRO A 126 12.94 -4.87 -10.11
C PRO A 126 11.41 -4.79 -10.02
N ILE A 127 10.86 -3.60 -10.25
CA ILE A 127 9.40 -3.44 -10.33
C ILE A 127 8.94 -4.00 -11.68
N PRO A 128 8.13 -5.06 -11.71
CA PRO A 128 7.91 -5.82 -12.93
C PRO A 128 6.82 -5.22 -13.85
N TYR A 129 6.61 -3.91 -13.78
CA TYR A 129 5.50 -3.22 -14.44
C TYR A 129 5.96 -1.96 -15.13
N ASP A 130 5.63 -1.80 -16.40
CA ASP A 130 6.04 -0.61 -17.13
C ASP A 130 5.12 0.59 -16.89
N ILE A 131 5.71 1.78 -16.80
CA ILE A 131 5.00 3.05 -16.88
C ILE A 131 5.37 3.68 -18.23
N LEU A 132 4.39 3.82 -19.12
CA LEU A 132 4.59 4.38 -20.47
C LEU A 132 5.64 3.62 -21.31
N GLY A 133 5.79 2.30 -21.09
CA GLY A 133 6.74 1.45 -21.83
C GLY A 133 8.15 1.39 -21.25
N TYR A 134 8.36 1.91 -20.04
CA TYR A 134 9.65 1.93 -19.35
C TYR A 134 9.55 1.32 -17.96
N HIS A 135 10.65 0.70 -17.51
CA HIS A 135 10.76 0.20 -16.15
C HIS A 135 10.76 1.37 -15.15
N PRO A 136 9.96 1.30 -14.07
CA PRO A 136 9.74 2.42 -13.16
C PRO A 136 10.74 2.44 -11.99
N GLY A 137 11.79 1.62 -12.04
CA GLY A 137 12.83 1.51 -11.02
C GLY A 137 12.80 0.21 -10.21
N THR A 138 13.30 0.29 -8.98
CA THR A 138 13.54 -0.85 -8.09
C THR A 138 12.93 -0.64 -6.71
N LEU A 139 12.44 -1.73 -6.12
CA LEU A 139 12.03 -1.79 -4.73
C LEU A 139 13.21 -2.34 -3.91
N ARG A 140 13.84 -1.48 -3.12
CA ARG A 140 14.85 -1.91 -2.15
C ARG A 140 14.17 -2.37 -0.87
N THR A 141 14.49 -3.57 -0.39
CA THR A 141 13.94 -4.09 0.86
C THR A 141 15.00 -4.71 1.76
N SER A 142 14.82 -4.62 3.07
CA SER A 142 15.55 -5.47 4.02
C SER A 142 15.22 -6.94 3.78
N LYS A 143 16.15 -7.81 4.20
CA LYS A 143 15.93 -9.26 4.24
C LYS A 143 14.69 -9.63 5.03
N ASP A 144 14.52 -9.03 6.21
CA ASP A 144 13.35 -9.24 7.06
C ASP A 144 12.50 -7.97 7.10
N LEU A 145 11.23 -8.08 6.74
CA LEU A 145 10.25 -7.01 6.78
C LEU A 145 9.06 -7.45 7.64
N GLU A 146 8.82 -6.75 8.75
CA GLU A 146 7.65 -6.98 9.59
C GLU A 146 6.62 -5.87 9.36
N LEU A 147 5.39 -6.29 9.09
CA LEU A 147 4.22 -5.45 8.90
C LEU A 147 3.17 -5.73 9.96
N VAL A 148 2.37 -4.73 10.28
CA VAL A 148 1.19 -4.87 11.15
C VAL A 148 -0.05 -4.56 10.33
N GLU A 149 -1.02 -5.47 10.34
CA GLU A 149 -2.25 -5.39 9.58
C GLU A 149 -3.41 -4.81 10.40
N TYR A 150 -4.15 -3.90 9.80
CA TYR A 150 -5.39 -3.32 10.29
C TYR A 150 -6.51 -3.56 9.29
N TYR A 151 -7.65 -4.07 9.76
CA TYR A 151 -8.89 -4.05 9.00
C TYR A 151 -9.70 -2.80 9.37
N LEU A 152 -9.85 -1.89 8.41
CA LEU A 152 -10.55 -0.62 8.60
C LEU A 152 -12.03 -0.69 8.21
N GLY A 153 -12.46 -1.77 7.54
CA GLY A 153 -13.81 -1.91 7.00
C GLY A 153 -14.03 -0.97 5.82
N ASP A 154 -15.25 -0.44 5.70
CA ASP A 154 -15.60 0.49 4.63
C ASP A 154 -15.49 1.93 5.12
N ILE A 155 -15.02 2.83 4.24
CA ILE A 155 -14.84 4.25 4.52
C ILE A 155 -15.37 5.05 3.34
N LYS A 156 -16.27 5.98 3.64
CA LYS A 156 -16.72 7.02 2.72
C LYS A 156 -16.10 8.36 3.11
N PHE A 157 -15.67 9.15 2.13
CA PHE A 157 -15.22 10.52 2.34
C PHE A 157 -15.43 11.36 1.09
N THR A 158 -15.39 12.69 1.22
CA THR A 158 -15.57 13.59 0.07
C THR A 158 -14.27 14.26 -0.33
N ILE A 159 -14.03 14.39 -1.63
CA ILE A 159 -12.93 15.18 -2.19
C ILE A 159 -13.48 16.30 -3.08
N PRO A 160 -12.76 17.42 -3.26
CA PRO A 160 -13.16 18.45 -4.21
C PRO A 160 -13.14 17.89 -5.65
N LYS A 161 -14.26 18.03 -6.38
CA LYS A 161 -14.29 17.87 -7.84
C LYS A 161 -13.48 18.99 -8.43
N GLY A 162 -12.35 18.66 -9.06
CA GLY A 162 -11.56 19.68 -9.77
C GLY A 162 -12.40 20.33 -10.87
N GLY A 163 -12.24 21.64 -11.07
CA GLY A 163 -12.95 22.41 -12.09
C GLY A 163 -13.42 23.77 -11.57
N ARG A 164 -13.87 24.63 -12.49
CA ARG A 164 -14.25 26.04 -12.22
C ARG A 164 -15.47 26.19 -11.30
N TYR A 165 -16.30 25.15 -11.20
CA TYR A 165 -17.60 25.19 -10.52
C TYR A 165 -17.65 24.48 -9.15
N GLY A 166 -16.50 24.14 -8.55
CA GLY A 166 -16.40 23.77 -7.13
C GLY A 166 -17.43 22.72 -6.64
N GLY A 167 -17.29 21.46 -7.05
CA GLY A 167 -18.14 20.37 -6.55
C GLY A 167 -17.45 19.50 -5.48
N LYS A 168 -18.17 18.55 -4.89
CA LYS A 168 -17.61 17.45 -4.10
C LYS A 168 -17.90 16.10 -4.78
N GLU A 169 -16.95 15.19 -4.72
CA GLU A 169 -17.05 13.79 -5.15
C GLU A 169 -17.00 12.90 -3.91
N VAL A 170 -17.97 11.99 -3.76
CA VAL A 170 -17.96 10.99 -2.70
C VAL A 170 -17.10 9.83 -3.17
N VAL A 171 -16.13 9.46 -2.35
CA VAL A 171 -15.24 8.32 -2.54
C VAL A 171 -15.68 7.22 -1.57
N ASP A 172 -16.14 6.09 -2.11
CA ASP A 172 -16.55 4.90 -1.35
C ASP A 172 -15.47 3.82 -1.46
N LEU A 173 -14.74 3.58 -0.37
CA LEU A 173 -13.72 2.55 -0.27
C LEU A 173 -14.24 1.40 0.57
N ARG A 174 -14.16 0.17 0.08
CA ARG A 174 -14.66 -1.01 0.79
C ARG A 174 -13.56 -1.99 1.15
N ASN A 175 -13.79 -2.76 2.22
CA ASN A 175 -12.92 -3.84 2.69
C ASN A 175 -11.46 -3.42 2.85
N ILE A 176 -11.22 -2.23 3.40
CA ILE A 176 -9.88 -1.66 3.47
C ILE A 176 -9.04 -2.46 4.46
N ARG A 177 -7.96 -3.06 3.96
CA ARG A 177 -6.85 -3.56 4.75
C ARG A 177 -5.68 -2.61 4.61
N LEU A 178 -5.07 -2.28 5.74
CA LEU A 178 -3.97 -1.34 5.84
C LEU A 178 -2.84 -2.03 6.58
N TRP A 179 -1.64 -2.01 6.01
CA TRP A 179 -0.43 -2.53 6.62
C TRP A 179 0.53 -1.39 6.87
N GLY A 180 1.15 -1.35 8.04
CA GLY A 180 2.28 -0.47 8.30
C GLY A 180 3.56 -1.25 8.57
N VAL A 181 4.67 -0.70 8.10
CA VAL A 181 6.01 -1.23 8.35
C VAL A 181 6.35 -1.04 9.83
N LYS A 182 6.50 -2.15 10.55
CA LYS A 182 6.89 -2.17 11.96
C LYS A 182 8.41 -2.31 12.12
N ARG A 183 9.03 -3.17 11.31
CA ARG A 183 10.48 -3.44 11.30
C ARG A 183 10.94 -3.74 9.88
N GLY A 184 12.22 -3.49 9.60
CA GLY A 184 12.78 -3.60 8.24
C GLY A 184 12.60 -2.30 7.45
N ASN A 185 13.11 -2.23 6.23
CA ASN A 185 12.89 -1.10 5.32
C ASN A 185 12.35 -1.60 3.98
N ALA A 186 11.54 -0.76 3.36
CA ALA A 186 11.11 -0.91 1.98
C ALA A 186 11.16 0.49 1.36
N GLU A 187 11.90 0.65 0.28
CA GLU A 187 12.16 1.93 -0.38
C GLU A 187 11.94 1.76 -1.87
N MET A 188 11.18 2.68 -2.46
CA MET A 188 11.01 2.73 -3.91
C MET A 188 12.03 3.69 -4.49
N ASP A 189 12.97 3.16 -5.26
CA ASP A 189 13.90 3.92 -6.10
C ASP A 189 13.27 4.01 -7.48
N VAL A 190 12.99 5.23 -7.94
CA VAL A 190 12.31 5.49 -9.21
C VAL A 190 13.34 6.01 -10.21
N ASP A 191 13.41 5.38 -11.38
CA ASP A 191 14.44 5.74 -12.36
C ASP A 191 14.36 7.21 -12.78
N GLY A 192 15.50 7.90 -12.77
CA GLY A 192 15.61 9.35 -12.94
C GLY A 192 15.10 9.93 -14.28
N TRP A 193 14.83 9.11 -15.29
CA TRP A 193 14.15 9.58 -16.50
C TRP A 193 12.68 9.94 -16.21
N LEU A 194 12.03 9.20 -15.31
CA LEU A 194 10.66 9.51 -14.85
C LEU A 194 10.67 10.80 -14.02
N ASP A 195 11.74 11.05 -13.27
CA ASP A 195 11.97 12.32 -12.57
C ASP A 195 12.08 13.49 -13.55
N ALA A 196 12.79 13.32 -14.67
CA ALA A 196 12.92 14.35 -15.69
C ALA A 196 11.55 14.71 -16.31
N LEU A 197 10.67 13.73 -16.52
CA LEU A 197 9.33 13.96 -17.07
C LEU A 197 8.34 14.54 -16.06
N MET A 198 8.46 14.18 -14.79
CA MET A 198 7.53 14.61 -13.73
C MET A 198 7.97 15.90 -13.02
N GLY A 199 9.12 16.45 -13.42
CA GLY A 199 9.90 17.40 -12.64
C GLY A 199 10.52 16.68 -11.44
N SER A 200 11.73 17.11 -11.04
CA SER A 200 12.63 16.55 -10.01
C SER A 200 12.03 16.26 -8.61
N LYS A 201 10.95 15.49 -8.55
CA LYS A 201 10.01 15.40 -7.42
C LYS A 201 9.57 13.97 -7.14
N LEU A 202 10.05 12.98 -7.87
CA LEU A 202 9.86 11.57 -7.57
C LEU A 202 11.13 11.04 -6.87
N ASP A 203 11.50 11.71 -5.78
CA ASP A 203 12.57 11.25 -4.88
C ASP A 203 12.30 9.82 -4.37
N ASP A 204 13.38 9.09 -4.08
CA ASP A 204 13.38 7.85 -3.30
C ASP A 204 12.32 7.92 -2.20
N THR A 205 11.36 7.01 -2.27
CA THR A 205 10.22 7.00 -1.36
C THR A 205 10.38 5.86 -0.36
N ALA A 206 10.64 6.21 0.89
CA ALA A 206 10.58 5.27 2.00
C ALA A 206 9.13 4.86 2.25
N ILE A 207 8.81 3.59 1.99
CA ILE A 207 7.48 3.03 2.15
C ILE A 207 7.21 2.85 3.64
N SER A 208 6.13 3.48 4.11
CA SER A 208 5.65 3.35 5.49
C SER A 208 4.49 2.37 5.61
N GLY A 209 3.80 2.07 4.51
CA GLY A 209 2.71 1.12 4.52
C GLY A 209 2.13 0.79 3.16
N PHE A 210 1.20 -0.16 3.18
CA PHE A 210 0.46 -0.65 2.03
C PHE A 210 -1.02 -0.68 2.34
N ALA A 211 -1.88 -0.61 1.34
CA ALA A 211 -3.30 -0.82 1.49
C ALA A 211 -3.88 -1.64 0.35
N LEU A 212 -4.95 -2.35 0.64
CA LEU A 212 -5.76 -3.11 -0.30
C LEU A 212 -7.23 -2.76 -0.04
N PHE A 213 -7.95 -2.34 -1.07
CA PHE A 213 -9.36 -1.95 -0.94
C PHE A 213 -10.10 -2.05 -2.26
N HIS A 214 -11.43 -2.09 -2.19
CA HIS A 214 -12.31 -1.98 -3.35
C HIS A 214 -12.73 -0.53 -3.57
N HIS A 215 -12.69 -0.07 -4.82
CA HIS A 215 -13.24 1.23 -5.24
C HIS A 215 -13.86 1.07 -6.62
N ASN A 216 -15.13 1.45 -6.78
CA ASN A 216 -15.91 1.28 -8.03
C ASN A 216 -15.83 -0.15 -8.61
N GLY A 217 -15.93 -1.16 -7.74
CA GLY A 217 -15.85 -2.58 -8.12
C GLY A 217 -14.45 -3.08 -8.51
N GLN A 218 -13.44 -2.23 -8.44
CA GLN A 218 -12.05 -2.59 -8.73
C GLN A 218 -11.27 -2.84 -7.44
N LEU A 219 -10.44 -3.87 -7.42
CA LEU A 219 -9.52 -4.15 -6.32
C LEU A 219 -8.21 -3.40 -6.55
N ILE A 220 -7.91 -2.46 -5.67
CA ILE A 220 -6.76 -1.56 -5.76
C ILE A 220 -5.77 -1.89 -4.66
N ALA A 221 -4.51 -2.07 -5.03
CA ALA A 221 -3.38 -2.04 -4.12
C ALA A 221 -2.76 -0.65 -4.10
N MET A 222 -2.25 -0.22 -2.96
CA MET A 222 -1.64 1.09 -2.79
C MET A 222 -0.40 0.98 -1.91
N ALA A 223 0.72 1.52 -2.37
CA ALA A 223 1.88 1.78 -1.53
C ALA A 223 1.87 3.24 -1.08
N MET A 224 2.27 3.52 0.15
CA MET A 224 2.36 4.88 0.69
C MET A 224 3.60 5.06 1.53
N GLY A 225 4.15 6.27 1.48
CA GLY A 225 5.45 6.55 2.08
C GLY A 225 5.78 8.03 2.12
N TYR A 226 7.06 8.31 2.35
CA TYR A 226 7.63 9.65 2.39
C TYR A 226 8.91 9.73 1.57
N SER A 227 9.11 10.85 0.90
CA SER A 227 10.40 11.21 0.32
C SER A 227 11.42 11.55 1.41
N LYS A 228 12.68 11.71 1.02
CA LYS A 228 13.75 12.26 1.89
C LYS A 228 13.40 13.61 2.50
N SER A 229 12.66 14.46 1.78
CA SER A 229 12.16 15.76 2.27
C SER A 229 10.96 15.66 3.24
N GLY A 230 10.52 14.44 3.56
CA GLY A 230 9.36 14.19 4.42
C GLY A 230 8.01 14.42 3.74
N LYS A 231 8.02 14.76 2.44
CA LYS A 231 6.79 14.91 1.65
C LYS A 231 6.17 13.55 1.45
N GLY A 232 4.86 13.48 1.62
CA GLY A 232 4.14 12.23 1.49
C GLY A 232 3.87 11.83 0.04
N HIS A 233 4.22 10.60 -0.33
CA HIS A 233 3.93 9.97 -1.63
C HIS A 233 3.02 8.75 -1.49
N SER A 234 2.34 8.40 -2.59
CA SER A 234 1.57 7.17 -2.72
C SER A 234 1.58 6.73 -4.18
N GLY A 235 1.52 5.43 -4.43
CA GLY A 235 1.29 4.82 -5.75
C GLY A 235 0.08 3.90 -5.69
N ALA A 236 -0.74 3.84 -6.75
CA ALA A 236 -1.91 2.96 -6.83
C ALA A 236 -1.76 1.98 -7.99
N PHE A 237 -2.22 0.75 -7.77
CA PHE A 237 -2.12 -0.37 -8.71
C PHE A 237 -3.47 -1.06 -8.85
N ASP A 238 -3.95 -1.18 -10.09
CA ASP A 238 -5.15 -1.94 -10.44
C ASP A 238 -4.76 -3.42 -10.62
N LEU A 239 -5.07 -4.22 -9.61
CA LEU A 239 -4.69 -5.64 -9.55
C LEU A 239 -5.36 -6.48 -10.63
N ARG A 240 -6.54 -6.07 -11.11
CA ARG A 240 -7.26 -6.78 -12.17
C ARG A 240 -6.62 -6.54 -13.53
N ARG A 241 -6.20 -5.30 -13.77
CA ARG A 241 -5.55 -4.93 -15.04
C ARG A 241 -4.07 -5.21 -15.06
N ASP A 242 -3.47 -5.47 -13.89
CA ASP A 242 -2.03 -5.64 -13.71
C ASP A 242 -1.27 -4.37 -14.13
N LYS A 243 -1.72 -3.21 -13.63
CA LYS A 243 -1.23 -1.89 -14.07
C LYS A 243 -1.11 -0.89 -12.94
N ILE A 244 0.01 -0.16 -12.95
CA ILE A 244 0.16 1.08 -12.17
C ILE A 244 -0.79 2.14 -12.74
N LEU A 245 -1.50 2.85 -11.86
CA LEU A 245 -2.42 3.90 -12.24
C LEU A 245 -1.67 5.22 -12.41
N PHE A 246 -1.21 5.47 -13.64
CA PHE A 246 -0.45 6.66 -14.02
C PHE A 246 -1.11 7.40 -15.21
N PRO A 247 -1.19 8.75 -15.19
CA PRO A 247 -0.87 9.66 -14.08
C PRO A 247 -1.72 9.38 -12.84
N HIS A 248 -1.17 9.58 -11.64
CA HIS A 248 -1.82 9.20 -10.38
C HIS A 248 -3.16 9.94 -10.20
N PRO A 249 -4.32 9.26 -10.26
CA PRO A 249 -5.64 9.90 -10.20
C PRO A 249 -5.88 10.65 -8.88
N LYS A 250 -6.60 11.78 -8.92
CA LYS A 250 -6.85 12.63 -7.73
C LYS A 250 -7.46 11.87 -6.56
N VAL A 251 -8.41 10.97 -6.84
CA VAL A 251 -9.03 10.10 -5.83
C VAL A 251 -7.99 9.30 -5.06
N TYR A 252 -7.03 8.69 -5.76
CA TYR A 252 -6.01 7.87 -5.12
C TYR A 252 -4.92 8.71 -4.43
N LYS A 253 -4.68 9.96 -4.85
CA LYS A 253 -3.82 10.90 -4.09
C LYS A 253 -4.47 11.22 -2.74
N ALA A 254 -5.77 11.53 -2.74
CA ALA A 254 -6.52 11.82 -1.52
C ALA A 254 -6.64 10.58 -0.61
N THR A 255 -6.93 9.41 -1.17
CA THR A 255 -6.96 8.13 -0.44
C THR A 255 -5.60 7.84 0.21
N GLY A 256 -4.49 7.97 -0.54
CA GLY A 256 -3.15 7.75 -0.02
C GLY A 256 -2.82 8.70 1.14
N ALA A 257 -3.12 9.99 1.00
CA ALA A 257 -2.95 10.95 2.10
C ALA A 257 -3.79 10.60 3.34
N MET A 258 -5.06 10.22 3.14
CA MET A 258 -5.98 9.86 4.21
C MET A 258 -5.55 8.59 4.95
N LEU A 259 -5.25 7.50 4.22
CA LEU A 259 -4.84 6.23 4.81
C LEU A 259 -3.49 6.35 5.52
N ARG A 260 -2.56 7.13 4.96
CA ARG A 260 -1.29 7.41 5.61
C ARG A 260 -1.47 8.16 6.93
N GLY A 261 -2.33 9.19 6.97
CA GLY A 261 -2.67 9.88 8.22
C GLY A 261 -3.42 9.00 9.23
N LYS A 262 -4.13 7.95 8.78
CA LYS A 262 -4.65 6.91 9.69
C LYS A 262 -3.53 6.03 10.21
N LEU A 263 -2.60 5.61 9.34
CA LEU A 263 -1.48 4.78 9.72
C LEU A 263 -0.59 5.46 10.77
N GLU A 264 -0.26 6.74 10.58
CA GLU A 264 0.52 7.54 11.55
C GLU A 264 -0.14 7.60 12.94
N ARG A 265 -1.47 7.60 13.00
CA ARG A 265 -2.22 7.59 14.28
C ARG A 265 -2.24 6.20 14.91
N LEU A 266 -2.34 5.15 14.09
CA LEU A 266 -2.36 3.76 14.54
C LEU A 266 -0.96 3.27 14.96
N MET A 267 0.09 3.85 14.39
CA MET A 267 1.48 3.49 14.61
C MET A 267 2.34 4.74 14.91
N PRO A 268 2.16 5.38 16.08
CA PRO A 268 2.84 6.63 16.40
C PRO A 268 4.36 6.47 16.55
N ALA A 269 4.83 5.28 16.97
CA ALA A 269 6.26 4.97 17.10
C ALA A 269 7.00 4.97 15.76
N THR A 270 6.30 4.74 14.64
CA THR A 270 6.90 4.76 13.30
C THR A 270 7.20 6.17 12.78
N LYS A 271 6.77 7.23 13.50
CA LYS A 271 7.16 8.62 13.18
C LYS A 271 8.68 8.81 13.12
N MET A 272 9.47 7.93 13.74
CA MET A 272 10.91 8.14 13.98
C MET A 272 11.86 7.84 12.83
N ARG A 273 11.44 7.21 11.73
CA ARG A 273 12.34 7.05 10.56
C ARG A 273 12.42 8.29 9.65
N ARG A 274 11.62 9.33 9.92
CA ARG A 274 11.73 10.64 9.26
C ARG A 274 13.05 11.37 9.52
N ALA A 275 13.88 10.91 10.48
CA ALA A 275 14.99 11.70 11.02
C ALA A 275 16.40 11.13 10.77
N HIS A 276 16.57 9.93 10.22
CA HIS A 276 17.91 9.35 10.04
C HIS A 276 18.53 9.70 8.67
N LYS A 277 18.77 11.00 8.49
CA LYS A 277 19.88 11.59 7.69
C LYS A 277 20.10 13.02 8.21
N GLN A 278 20.48 13.13 9.48
CA GLN A 278 21.23 14.27 10.01
C GLN A 278 22.47 13.72 10.73
N THR A 279 23.42 13.26 9.92
CA THR A 279 24.85 13.17 10.24
C THR A 279 25.59 13.28 8.92
#